data_AF-A0A4Q7BM24-F1
#
_entry.id   AF-A0A4Q7BM24-F1
#
_cell.length_a   1.000
_cell.length_b   1.000
_cell.length_c   1.000
_cell.angle_alpha   90.00
_cell.angle_beta   90.00
_cell.angle_gamma   90.00
#
_symmetry.space_group_name_H-M   'P 1'
#
loop_
_entity.id
_entity.type
_entity.pdbx_description
1 polymer ?
#
loop_
_entity_poly.entity_id
_entity_poly.type
_entity_poly.pdbx_seq_one_letter_code
_entity_poly.pdbx_strand_id
1 'polypeptide(L)'
;MKIYESKEELIDAIRNSFNKYLAEFSHVSEDDKNKIINGVDKTPSQNISYQLGWVNLLLKWEKDEKAGIQVITPKEGFKWNNLGALYQEFYQEYGQHSLDENTVLLSNKVDEVIDWVQSLTDDELFSINQRKWATTPAQWPVYKWIHINTVAPFTNFRTQIRKWKRLQK
;
A
#
# COMPACT_ATOMS: atom_id res chain seq x y z
N MET A 1 3.79 -5.64 16.02
CA MET A 1 3.01 -5.71 14.76
C MET A 1 1.70 -6.40 15.06
N LYS A 2 0.58 -5.98 14.47
CA LYS A 2 -0.73 -6.59 14.75
C LYS A 2 -0.72 -8.08 14.32
N ILE A 3 -1.31 -8.94 15.15
CA ILE A 3 -1.56 -10.34 14.84
C ILE A 3 -3.04 -10.44 14.43
N TYR A 4 -3.34 -11.33 13.49
CA TYR A 4 -4.68 -11.60 13.00
C TYR A 4 -4.99 -13.07 13.26
N GLU A 5 -6.18 -13.36 13.79
CA GLU A 5 -6.60 -14.71 14.15
C GLU A 5 -7.33 -15.42 12.99
N SER A 6 -7.78 -14.66 11.98
CA SER A 6 -8.41 -15.22 10.78
C SER A 6 -8.23 -14.33 9.55
N LYS A 7 -8.56 -14.88 8.37
CA LYS A 7 -8.64 -14.12 7.10
C LYS A 7 -9.63 -12.98 7.19
N GLU A 8 -10.79 -13.23 7.79
CA GLU A 8 -11.86 -12.26 7.96
C GLU A 8 -11.36 -11.07 8.79
N GLU A 9 -10.62 -11.32 9.88
CA GLU A 9 -10.07 -10.23 10.70
C GLU A 9 -9.06 -9.37 9.92
N LEU A 10 -8.24 -9.99 9.07
CA LEU A 10 -7.32 -9.27 8.19
C LEU A 10 -8.07 -8.44 7.15
N ILE A 11 -9.04 -9.03 6.46
CA ILE A 11 -9.87 -8.37 5.44
C ILE A 11 -10.63 -7.19 6.05
N ASP A 12 -11.25 -7.38 7.21
CA ASP A 12 -11.98 -6.33 7.90
C ASP A 12 -11.05 -5.19 8.33
N ALA A 13 -9.83 -5.50 8.78
CA ALA A 13 -8.85 -4.47 9.09
C ALA A 13 -8.40 -3.69 7.84
N ILE A 14 -8.21 -4.36 6.70
CA ILE A 14 -7.90 -3.72 5.42
C ILE A 14 -9.03 -2.78 5.02
N ARG A 15 -10.27 -3.28 4.92
CA ARG A 15 -11.45 -2.49 4.55
C ARG A 15 -11.65 -1.29 5.47
N ASN A 16 -11.60 -1.50 6.79
CA ASN A 16 -11.83 -0.45 7.77
C ASN A 16 -10.76 0.66 7.73
N SER A 17 -9.49 0.28 7.60
CA SER A 17 -8.40 1.26 7.52
C SER A 17 -8.40 1.99 6.17
N PHE A 18 -8.64 1.27 5.07
CA PHE A 18 -8.74 1.82 3.72
C PHE A 18 -9.88 2.82 3.58
N ASN A 19 -11.11 2.46 3.98
CA ASN A 19 -12.27 3.35 3.87
C ASN A 19 -12.08 4.65 4.66
N LYS A 20 -11.48 4.55 5.87
CA LYS A 20 -11.15 5.72 6.69
C LYS A 20 -10.05 6.59 6.08
N TYR A 21 -9.12 5.99 5.35
CA TYR A 21 -8.05 6.69 4.64
C TYR A 21 -8.60 7.41 3.40
N LEU A 22 -9.33 6.70 2.55
CA LEU A 22 -9.87 7.22 1.29
C LEU A 22 -10.85 8.38 1.51
N ALA A 23 -11.70 8.28 2.55
CA ALA A 23 -12.63 9.34 2.93
C ALA A 23 -11.94 10.67 3.29
N GLU A 24 -10.64 10.70 3.58
CA GLU A 24 -9.96 11.97 3.82
C GLU A 24 -9.72 12.77 2.53
N PHE A 25 -9.75 12.13 1.36
CA PHE A 25 -9.48 12.75 0.04
C PHE A 25 -10.70 13.46 -0.57
N SER A 26 -11.93 13.10 -0.19
CA SER A 26 -13.16 13.75 -0.67
C SER A 26 -13.28 15.24 -0.31
N HIS A 27 -12.38 15.74 0.52
CA HIS A 27 -12.33 17.13 0.98
C HIS A 27 -11.04 17.85 0.55
N VAL A 28 -10.29 17.28 -0.39
CA VAL A 28 -9.08 17.87 -0.95
C VAL A 28 -9.42 18.38 -2.35
N SER A 29 -9.19 19.68 -2.60
CA SER A 29 -9.35 20.23 -3.95
C SER A 29 -8.27 19.66 -4.88
N GLU A 30 -8.66 19.35 -6.12
CA GLU A 30 -7.72 18.91 -7.15
C GLU A 30 -6.62 19.97 -7.40
N ASP A 31 -6.97 21.26 -7.35
CA ASP A 31 -6.00 22.36 -7.50
C ASP A 31 -4.91 22.35 -6.43
N ASP A 32 -5.20 21.78 -5.25
CA ASP A 32 -4.26 21.67 -4.14
C ASP A 32 -3.53 20.32 -4.07
N LYS A 33 -3.77 19.39 -5.01
CA LYS A 33 -3.21 18.03 -4.92
C LYS A 33 -1.68 17.97 -4.77
N ASN A 34 -1.00 18.99 -5.29
CA ASN A 34 0.46 19.12 -5.28
C ASN A 34 0.97 20.19 -4.30
N LYS A 35 0.10 20.80 -3.49
CA LYS A 35 0.50 21.86 -2.57
C LYS A 35 1.32 21.29 -1.41
N ILE A 36 2.54 21.82 -1.27
CA ILE A 36 3.46 21.47 -0.19
C ILE A 36 3.09 22.30 1.05
N ILE A 37 3.03 21.64 2.21
CA ILE A 37 2.76 22.28 3.50
C ILE A 37 3.93 22.01 4.45
N ASN A 38 4.53 23.07 4.99
CA ASN A 38 5.65 22.95 5.93
C ASN A 38 5.27 22.08 7.14
N GLY A 39 6.14 21.12 7.47
CA GLY A 39 5.91 20.15 8.53
C GLY A 39 5.02 18.97 8.13
N VAL A 40 4.66 18.83 6.86
CA VAL A 40 4.04 17.62 6.29
C VAL A 40 4.93 17.07 5.18
N ASP A 41 5.24 15.78 5.26
CA ASP A 41 6.22 15.13 4.39
C ASP A 41 5.74 14.95 2.93
N LYS A 42 4.43 14.74 2.71
CA LYS A 42 3.87 14.43 1.39
C LYS A 42 2.69 15.33 1.04
N THR A 43 2.60 15.70 -0.23
CA THR A 43 1.40 16.28 -0.83
C THR A 43 0.27 15.24 -0.91
N PRO A 44 -1.01 15.63 -1.10
CA PRO A 44 -2.09 14.68 -1.33
C PRO A 44 -1.80 13.68 -2.46
N SER A 45 -1.28 14.18 -3.59
CA SER A 45 -0.90 13.36 -4.74
C SER A 45 0.19 12.34 -4.39
N GLN A 46 1.27 12.76 -3.72
CA GLN A 46 2.34 11.85 -3.28
C GLN A 46 1.85 10.85 -2.22
N ASN A 47 0.92 11.26 -1.36
CA ASN A 47 0.37 10.41 -0.30
C ASN A 47 -0.37 9.20 -0.88
N ILE A 48 -1.25 9.41 -1.87
CA ILE A 48 -1.98 8.33 -2.53
C ILE A 48 -1.10 7.52 -3.50
N SER A 49 -0.19 8.18 -4.22
CA SER A 49 0.79 7.53 -5.10
C SER A 49 1.66 6.52 -4.35
N TYR A 50 2.04 6.83 -3.11
CA TYR A 50 2.79 5.89 -2.26
C TYR A 50 2.01 4.59 -2.01
N GLN A 51 0.70 4.69 -1.76
CA GLN A 51 -0.13 3.49 -1.53
C GLN A 51 -0.24 2.67 -2.80
N LEU A 52 -0.51 3.32 -3.93
CA LEU A 52 -0.60 2.68 -5.24
C LEU A 52 0.68 1.93 -5.58
N GLY A 53 1.85 2.54 -5.40
CA GLY A 53 3.13 1.89 -5.67
C GLY A 53 3.33 0.61 -4.86
N TRP A 54 3.11 0.66 -3.55
CA TRP A 54 3.32 -0.50 -2.68
C TRP A 54 2.28 -1.61 -2.86
N VAL A 55 1.00 -1.26 -3.00
CA VAL A 55 -0.06 -2.25 -3.22
C VAL A 55 0.13 -2.94 -4.58
N ASN A 56 0.50 -2.19 -5.63
CA ASN A 56 0.80 -2.78 -6.94
C ASN A 56 2.03 -3.69 -6.89
N LEU A 57 3.11 -3.29 -6.20
CA LEU A 57 4.28 -4.16 -6.06
C LEU A 57 3.95 -5.45 -5.32
N LEU A 58 3.18 -5.37 -4.23
CA LEU A 58 2.74 -6.55 -3.48
C LEU A 58 1.97 -7.53 -4.36
N LEU A 59 0.98 -7.05 -5.12
CA LEU A 59 0.22 -7.88 -6.05
C LEU A 59 1.10 -8.42 -7.19
N LYS A 60 2.05 -7.62 -7.68
CA LYS A 60 2.99 -8.04 -8.71
C LYS A 60 3.90 -9.17 -8.24
N TRP A 61 4.41 -9.12 -7.02
CA TRP A 61 5.24 -10.21 -6.48
C TRP A 61 4.49 -11.54 -6.45
N GLU A 62 3.23 -11.52 -6.01
CA GLU A 62 2.39 -12.73 -6.02
C GLU A 62 2.12 -13.22 -7.45
N LYS A 63 1.76 -12.30 -8.36
CA LYS A 63 1.45 -12.64 -9.76
C LYS A 63 2.65 -13.26 -10.47
N ASP A 64 3.82 -12.65 -10.32
CA ASP A 64 5.05 -13.10 -10.97
C ASP A 64 5.49 -14.46 -10.42
N GLU A 65 5.44 -14.68 -9.09
CA GLU A 65 5.76 -15.99 -8.50
C GLU A 65 4.80 -17.08 -8.98
N LYS A 66 3.49 -16.80 -9.05
CA LYS A 66 2.49 -17.73 -9.61
C LYS A 66 2.74 -18.04 -11.09
N ALA A 67 3.30 -17.11 -11.85
CA ALA A 67 3.70 -17.30 -13.23
C ALA A 67 5.05 -18.03 -13.39
N GLY A 68 5.70 -18.44 -12.29
CA GLY A 68 7.01 -19.07 -12.32
C GLY A 68 8.17 -18.11 -12.58
N ILE A 69 7.93 -16.79 -12.52
CA ILE A 69 8.93 -15.75 -12.71
C ILE A 69 9.64 -15.53 -11.37
N GLN A 70 10.97 -15.40 -11.42
CA GLN A 70 11.75 -15.07 -10.23
C GLN A 70 11.45 -13.64 -9.78
N VAL A 71 10.97 -13.49 -8.54
CA VAL A 71 10.64 -12.19 -7.95
C VAL A 71 11.87 -11.56 -7.30
N ILE A 72 12.14 -10.29 -7.63
CA ILE A 72 13.16 -9.45 -6.98
C ILE A 72 12.44 -8.40 -6.14
N THR A 73 12.70 -8.37 -4.83
CA THR A 73 12.09 -7.41 -3.90
C THR A 73 13.08 -6.30 -3.49
N PRO A 74 12.63 -5.03 -3.39
CA PRO A 74 11.26 -4.58 -3.64
C PRO A 74 10.90 -4.50 -5.14
N LYS A 75 11.88 -4.24 -6.00
CA LYS A 75 11.77 -4.18 -7.46
C LYS A 75 13.17 -4.34 -8.05
N GLU A 76 13.28 -4.88 -9.27
CA GLU A 76 14.56 -4.92 -9.99
C GLU A 76 15.21 -3.53 -10.08
N GLY A 77 16.52 -3.44 -9.81
CA GLY A 77 17.25 -2.17 -9.75
C GLY A 77 17.13 -1.42 -8.41
N PHE A 78 16.25 -1.84 -7.50
CA PHE A 78 16.03 -1.19 -6.20
C PHE A 78 16.46 -2.08 -5.03
N LYS A 79 16.86 -1.44 -3.93
CA LYS A 79 17.28 -2.13 -2.69
C LYS A 79 16.50 -1.59 -1.49
N TRP A 80 16.23 -2.47 -0.52
CA TRP A 80 15.51 -2.13 0.72
C TRP A 80 16.18 -1.03 1.56
N ASN A 81 17.49 -0.83 1.42
CA ASN A 81 18.22 0.24 2.10
C ASN A 81 18.23 1.58 1.34
N ASN A 82 17.62 1.66 0.16
CA ASN A 82 17.50 2.87 -0.64
C ASN A 82 16.12 2.98 -1.32
N LEU A 83 15.07 3.06 -0.50
CA LEU A 83 13.70 3.15 -0.99
C LEU A 83 13.31 4.54 -1.51
N GLY A 84 14.13 5.57 -1.24
CA GLY A 84 13.84 6.94 -1.67
C GLY A 84 13.67 7.07 -3.19
N ALA A 85 14.53 6.40 -3.97
CA ALA A 85 14.43 6.37 -5.43
C ALA A 85 13.17 5.63 -5.91
N LEU A 86 12.80 4.53 -5.25
CA LEU A 86 11.57 3.79 -5.57
C LEU A 86 10.33 4.66 -5.34
N TYR A 87 10.32 5.45 -4.25
CA TYR A 87 9.23 6.39 -4.00
C TYR A 87 9.11 7.45 -5.07
N GLN A 88 10.23 7.93 -5.62
CA GLN A 88 10.19 8.89 -6.73
C GLN A 88 9.55 8.28 -7.98
N GLU A 89 9.80 7.00 -8.28
CA GLU A 89 9.08 6.33 -9.38
C GLU A 89 7.58 6.30 -9.14
N PHE A 90 7.13 5.97 -7.91
CA PHE A 90 5.70 6.00 -7.59
C PHE A 90 5.08 7.38 -7.80
N TYR A 91 5.79 8.44 -7.40
CA TYR A 91 5.31 9.81 -7.56
C TYR A 91 5.29 10.26 -9.02
N GLN A 92 6.25 9.80 -9.83
CA GLN A 92 6.28 10.07 -11.26
C GLN A 92 5.17 9.36 -12.01
N GLU A 93 4.92 8.09 -11.68
CA GLU A 93 3.90 7.25 -12.32
C GLU A 93 2.49 7.73 -11.96
N TYR A 94 2.15 7.80 -10.67
CA TYR A 94 0.78 8.08 -10.24
C TYR A 94 0.49 9.57 -10.05
N GLY A 95 1.51 10.43 -9.96
CA GLY A 95 1.32 11.87 -9.80
C GLY A 95 0.71 12.58 -11.02
N GLN A 96 0.73 11.92 -12.18
CA GLN A 96 0.12 12.44 -13.42
C GLN A 96 -1.41 12.36 -13.40
N HIS A 97 -1.98 11.44 -12.63
CA HIS A 97 -3.43 11.29 -12.51
C HIS A 97 -4.04 12.34 -11.56
N SER A 98 -5.33 12.57 -11.69
CA SER A 98 -6.13 13.29 -10.70
C SER A 98 -6.24 12.51 -9.38
N LEU A 99 -6.62 13.20 -8.30
CA LEU A 99 -6.92 12.53 -7.04
C LEU A 99 -8.05 11.51 -7.21
N ASP A 100 -9.12 11.87 -7.94
CA ASP A 100 -10.25 10.98 -8.18
C ASP A 100 -9.82 9.71 -8.92
N GLU A 101 -9.06 9.82 -10.02
CA GLU A 101 -8.52 8.67 -10.74
C GLU A 101 -7.67 7.78 -9.84
N ASN A 102 -6.77 8.36 -9.04
CA ASN A 102 -5.94 7.61 -8.11
C ASN A 102 -6.76 6.95 -6.99
N THR A 103 -7.86 7.54 -6.53
CA THR A 103 -8.75 6.90 -5.54
C THR A 103 -9.47 5.69 -6.13
N VAL A 104 -9.91 5.76 -7.39
CA VAL A 104 -10.51 4.62 -8.10
C VAL A 104 -9.48 3.51 -8.32
N LEU A 105 -8.30 3.86 -8.83
CA LEU A 105 -7.21 2.90 -9.04
C LEU A 105 -6.83 2.19 -7.75
N LEU A 106 -6.70 2.93 -6.64
CA LEU A 106 -6.33 2.33 -5.36
C LEU A 106 -7.45 1.45 -4.81
N SER A 107 -8.71 1.84 -5.00
CA SER A 107 -9.87 1.03 -4.60
C SER A 107 -9.86 -0.33 -5.30
N ASN A 108 -9.69 -0.33 -6.63
CA ASN A 108 -9.61 -1.57 -7.41
C ASN A 108 -8.44 -2.45 -6.94
N LYS A 109 -7.29 -1.85 -6.63
CA LYS A 109 -6.12 -2.60 -6.14
C LYS A 109 -6.31 -3.17 -4.74
N VAL A 110 -7.04 -2.47 -3.87
CA VAL A 110 -7.38 -3.00 -2.54
C VAL A 110 -8.39 -4.14 -2.65
N ASP A 111 -9.35 -4.06 -3.57
CA ASP A 111 -10.27 -5.17 -3.86
C ASP A 111 -9.50 -6.40 -4.37
N GLU A 112 -8.54 -6.23 -5.29
CA GLU A 112 -7.65 -7.31 -5.73
C GLU A 112 -6.86 -7.94 -4.56
N VAL A 113 -6.41 -7.15 -3.58
CA VAL A 113 -5.75 -7.68 -2.38
C VAL A 113 -6.72 -8.48 -1.52
N ILE A 114 -7.97 -8.01 -1.35
CA ILE A 114 -8.98 -8.71 -0.56
C ILE A 114 -9.33 -10.05 -1.22
N ASP A 115 -9.58 -10.05 -2.52
CA ASP A 115 -9.85 -11.28 -3.30
C ASP A 115 -8.67 -12.24 -3.22
N TRP A 116 -7.44 -11.72 -3.28
CA TRP A 116 -6.25 -12.53 -3.07
C TRP A 116 -6.21 -13.16 -1.68
N VAL A 117 -6.44 -12.41 -0.60
CA VAL A 117 -6.49 -12.96 0.77
C VAL A 117 -7.54 -14.05 0.90
N GLN A 118 -8.72 -13.85 0.30
CA GLN A 118 -9.79 -14.86 0.30
C GLN A 118 -9.40 -16.13 -0.45
N SER A 119 -8.62 -16.01 -1.52
CA SER A 119 -8.20 -17.15 -2.35
C SER A 119 -7.11 -18.04 -1.71
N LEU A 120 -6.36 -17.52 -0.75
CA LEU A 120 -5.28 -18.26 -0.08
C LEU A 120 -5.84 -19.29 0.88
N THR A 121 -5.11 -20.37 1.15
CA THR A 121 -5.35 -21.22 2.33
C THR A 121 -4.84 -20.56 3.61
N ASP A 122 -5.28 -21.04 4.77
CA ASP A 122 -4.80 -20.51 6.06
C ASP A 122 -3.29 -20.74 6.23
N ASP A 123 -2.81 -21.91 5.80
CA ASP A 123 -1.38 -22.22 5.84
C ASP A 123 -0.58 -21.24 4.97
N GLU A 124 -1.00 -21.02 3.72
CA GLU A 124 -0.32 -20.06 2.83
C GLU A 124 -0.26 -18.63 3.39
N LEU A 125 -1.31 -18.20 4.09
CA LEU A 125 -1.42 -16.84 4.60
C LEU A 125 -0.64 -16.65 5.92
N PHE A 126 -0.74 -17.62 6.84
CA PHE A 126 -0.30 -17.47 8.23
C PHE A 126 1.02 -18.18 8.55
N SER A 127 1.43 -19.18 7.77
CA SER A 127 2.70 -19.88 7.96
C SER A 127 3.86 -19.22 7.21
N ILE A 128 5.08 -19.46 7.70
CA ILE A 128 6.31 -18.98 7.05
C ILE A 128 6.67 -19.87 5.85
N ASN A 129 7.54 -19.37 4.97
CA ASN A 129 8.10 -20.10 3.81
C ASN A 129 7.07 -20.57 2.76
N GLN A 130 5.88 -19.95 2.74
CA GLN A 130 4.80 -20.24 1.78
C GLN A 130 4.95 -19.51 0.45
N ARG A 131 5.78 -18.47 0.41
CA ARG A 131 6.14 -17.70 -0.78
C ARG A 131 7.63 -17.44 -0.79
N LYS A 132 8.26 -17.59 -1.96
CA LYS A 132 9.69 -17.30 -2.13
C LYS A 132 9.97 -15.82 -1.95
N TRP A 133 9.12 -14.95 -2.53
CA TRP A 133 9.27 -13.50 -2.39
C TRP A 133 9.16 -13.00 -0.94
N ALA A 134 8.45 -13.73 -0.07
CA ALA A 134 8.28 -13.41 1.34
C ALA A 134 9.41 -13.93 2.25
N THR A 135 10.29 -14.79 1.71
CA THR A 135 11.38 -15.44 2.44
C THR A 135 12.56 -14.47 2.58
N THR A 136 12.44 -13.54 3.51
CA THR A 136 13.51 -12.63 3.96
C THR A 136 14.16 -13.16 5.25
N PRO A 137 15.31 -12.61 5.71
CA PRO A 137 15.91 -13.03 6.99
C PRO A 137 14.96 -12.94 8.19
N ALA A 138 13.93 -12.09 8.13
CA ALA A 138 12.92 -11.96 9.18
C ALA A 138 11.86 -13.07 9.17
N GLN A 139 11.82 -13.92 8.13
CA GLN A 139 10.89 -15.04 7.96
C GLN A 139 9.43 -14.66 8.22
N TRP A 140 8.94 -13.65 7.51
CA TRP A 140 7.57 -13.19 7.69
C TRP A 140 6.57 -14.03 6.87
N PRO A 141 5.44 -14.47 7.48
CA PRO A 141 4.31 -15.01 6.74
C PRO A 141 3.67 -13.93 5.86
N VAL A 142 2.90 -14.35 4.86
CA VAL A 142 2.31 -13.46 3.84
C VAL A 142 1.45 -12.37 4.47
N TYR A 143 0.67 -12.66 5.51
CA TYR A 143 -0.21 -11.66 6.14
C TYR A 143 0.54 -10.43 6.67
N LYS A 144 1.81 -10.58 7.09
CA LYS A 144 2.61 -9.44 7.58
C LYS A 144 3.01 -8.50 6.45
N TRP A 145 3.30 -9.05 5.28
CA TRP A 145 3.57 -8.27 4.07
C TRP A 145 2.32 -7.55 3.58
N ILE A 146 1.16 -8.19 3.67
CA ILE A 146 -0.13 -7.55 3.39
C ILE A 146 -0.35 -6.41 4.39
N HIS A 147 -0.21 -6.66 5.69
CA HIS A 147 -0.40 -5.66 6.75
C HIS A 147 0.47 -4.42 6.57
N ILE A 148 1.77 -4.59 6.30
CA ILE A 148 2.72 -3.48 6.21
C ILE A 148 2.55 -2.64 4.92
N ASN A 149 1.87 -3.18 3.91
CA ASN A 149 1.56 -2.48 2.65
C ASN A 149 0.10 -2.02 2.55
N THR A 150 -0.76 -2.33 3.53
CA THR A 150 -2.18 -1.91 3.56
C THR A 150 -2.53 -1.25 4.89
N VAL A 151 -2.89 -2.03 5.92
CA VAL A 151 -3.44 -1.55 7.19
C VAL A 151 -2.53 -0.52 7.86
N ALA A 152 -1.24 -0.80 7.95
CA ALA A 152 -0.27 0.10 8.59
C ALA A 152 -0.15 1.43 7.83
N PRO A 153 0.15 1.46 6.52
CA PRO A 153 0.28 2.73 5.81
C PRO A 153 -1.04 3.47 5.65
N PHE A 154 -2.20 2.81 5.45
CA PHE A 154 -3.49 3.50 5.47
C PHE A 154 -3.73 4.23 6.79
N THR A 155 -3.40 3.62 7.92
CA THR A 155 -3.52 4.25 9.25
C THR A 155 -2.56 5.44 9.41
N ASN A 156 -1.30 5.25 9.04
CA ASN A 156 -0.26 6.26 9.23
C ASN A 156 -0.43 7.46 8.27
N PHE A 157 -0.69 7.20 7.00
CA PHE A 157 -0.83 8.23 5.96
C PHE A 157 -2.16 8.97 6.08
N ARG A 158 -3.20 8.35 6.66
CA ARG A 158 -4.41 9.05 7.09
C ARG A 158 -4.10 10.18 8.08
N THR A 159 -3.21 9.93 9.04
CA THR A 159 -2.81 10.97 10.01
C THR A 159 -2.06 12.11 9.31
N GLN A 160 -1.24 11.79 8.32
CA GLN A 160 -0.50 12.78 7.53
C GLN A 160 -1.43 13.66 6.68
N ILE A 161 -2.37 13.09 5.93
CA ILE A 161 -3.32 13.87 5.11
C ILE A 161 -4.25 14.73 5.97
N ARG A 162 -4.67 14.24 7.15
CA ARG A 162 -5.41 15.06 8.13
C ARG A 162 -4.58 16.24 8.63
N LYS A 163 -3.29 16.03 8.90
CA LYS A 163 -2.37 17.11 9.29
C LYS A 163 -2.21 18.14 8.17
N TRP A 164 -2.07 17.68 6.92
CA TRP A 164 -2.02 18.52 5.73
C TRP A 164 -3.25 19.43 5.64
N LYS A 165 -4.46 18.86 5.68
CA LYS A 165 -5.73 19.63 5.61
C LYS A 165 -5.84 20.67 6.72
N ARG A 166 -5.43 20.32 7.94
CA ARG A 166 -5.49 21.24 9.10
C ARG A 166 -4.56 22.45 8.94
N LEU A 167 -3.40 22.25 8.30
CA LEU A 167 -2.35 23.26 8.15
C LEU A 167 -2.45 24.03 6.83
N GLN A 168 -3.33 23.63 5.91
CA GLN A 168 -3.56 24.28 4.62
C GLN A 168 -4.25 25.66 4.73
N LYS A 169 -4.77 26.01 5.93
CA LYS A 169 -5.49 27.26 6.21
C LYS A 169 -4.85 28.50 5.59
#